data_AF-A0A1W1CIB1-F1
#
_entry.id   AF-A0A1W1CIB1-F1
#
_cell.length_a   1.000
_cell.length_b   1.000
_cell.length_c   1.000
_cell.angle_alpha   90.00
_cell.angle_beta   90.00
_cell.angle_gamma   90.00
#
_symmetry.space_group_name_H-M   'P 1'
#
loop_
_entity.id
_entity.type
_entity.pdbx_description
1 polymer ?
#
loop_
_entity_poly.entity_id
_entity_poly.type
_entity_poly.pdbx_seq_one_letter_code
_entity_poly.pdbx_strand_id
1 'polypeptide(L)'
;MRLNDRTLGFVINFLLGVAWAAVLIGAASSFFSFYHTSFLFAVLSALMGTLPGMAAILVLEHIITGKERLSELQKQTELLKELVEQNK
;
A
#
# COMPACT_ATOMS: atom_id res chain seq x y z
N MET A 1 -2.89 4.96 14.31
CA MET A 1 -1.94 4.16 13.49
C MET A 1 -2.61 2.82 13.24
N ARG A 2 -2.76 2.39 11.98
CA ARG A 2 -3.43 1.12 11.59
C ARG A 2 -2.69 -0.13 12.11
N LEU A 3 -1.41 -0.01 12.43
CA LEU A 3 -0.56 -1.08 12.96
C LEU A 3 -0.18 -0.83 14.41
N ASN A 4 -0.17 -1.89 15.22
CA ASN A 4 0.15 -1.85 16.66
C ASN A 4 1.63 -1.49 16.93
N ASP A 5 2.52 -1.81 15.98
CA ASP A 5 3.94 -1.46 16.04
C ASP A 5 4.17 -0.06 15.46
N ARG A 6 4.62 0.86 16.33
CA ARG A 6 4.85 2.28 16.00
C ARG A 6 5.94 2.47 14.94
N THR A 7 6.99 1.65 14.95
CA THR A 7 8.11 1.75 14.00
C THR A 7 7.73 1.17 12.64
N LEU A 8 7.10 0.00 12.63
CA LEU A 8 6.62 -0.64 11.41
C LEU A 8 5.54 0.22 10.73
N GLY A 9 4.62 0.78 11.51
CA GLY A 9 3.57 1.67 11.01
C GLY A 9 4.13 2.94 10.37
N PHE A 10 5.19 3.52 10.93
CA PHE A 10 5.87 4.66 10.32
C PHE A 10 6.51 4.29 8.98
N VAL A 11 7.28 3.20 8.95
CA VAL A 11 7.99 2.74 7.73
C VAL A 11 6.99 2.45 6.62
N ILE A 12 5.92 1.70 6.91
CA ILE A 12 4.92 1.34 5.90
C ILE A 12 4.18 2.58 5.38
N ASN A 13 3.78 3.53 6.23
CA ASN A 13 3.17 4.77 5.77
C ASN A 13 4.13 5.63 4.93
N PHE A 14 5.41 5.68 5.30
CA PHE A 14 6.42 6.39 4.52
C PHE A 14 6.57 5.75 3.14
N LEU A 15 6.72 4.42 3.07
CA LEU A 15 6.80 3.69 1.80
C LEU A 15 5.54 3.87 0.95
N LEU A 16 4.35 3.90 1.56
CA LEU A 16 3.10 4.16 0.83
C LEU A 16 3.11 5.56 0.21
N GLY A 17 3.58 6.56 0.95
CA GLY A 17 3.77 7.92 0.43
C GLY A 17 4.77 7.98 -0.72
N VAL A 18 5.90 7.27 -0.59
CA VAL A 18 6.90 7.15 -1.68
C VAL A 18 6.32 6.46 -2.90
N ALA A 19 5.51 5.41 -2.72
CA ALA A 19 4.87 4.70 -3.83
C ALA A 19 3.88 5.61 -4.59
N TRP A 20 3.09 6.42 -3.87
CA TRP A 20 2.24 7.46 -4.48
C TRP A 20 3.05 8.53 -5.22
N ALA A 21 4.16 8.99 -4.63
CA ALA A 21 5.04 9.92 -5.31
C ALA A 21 5.63 9.31 -6.59
N ALA A 22 6.02 8.03 -6.56
CA ALA A 22 6.53 7.31 -7.73
C ALA A 22 5.46 7.18 -8.84
N VAL A 23 4.19 6.99 -8.49
CA VAL A 23 3.07 7.02 -9.46
C VAL A 23 3.02 8.38 -10.18
N LEU A 24 3.01 9.47 -9.42
CA LEU A 24 2.89 10.82 -9.98
C LEU A 24 4.12 11.19 -10.81
N ILE A 25 5.32 10.90 -10.29
CA ILE A 25 6.59 11.17 -10.99
C ILE A 25 6.66 10.31 -12.25
N GLY A 26 6.29 9.04 -12.20
CA GLY A 26 6.27 8.13 -13.35
C GLY A 26 5.31 8.60 -14.44
N ALA A 27 4.09 9.01 -14.07
CA ALA A 27 3.13 9.58 -15.01
C ALA A 27 3.64 10.89 -15.63
N ALA A 28 4.09 11.84 -14.81
CA ALA A 28 4.52 13.15 -15.28
C ALA A 28 5.77 13.05 -16.18
N SER A 29 6.78 12.30 -15.75
CA SER A 29 8.01 12.10 -16.53
C SER A 29 7.72 11.42 -17.87
N SER A 30 6.88 10.39 -17.89
CA SER A 30 6.49 9.70 -19.13
C SER A 30 5.67 10.61 -20.04
N PHE A 31 4.72 11.38 -19.49
CA PHE A 31 3.94 12.34 -20.27
C PHE A 31 4.83 13.39 -20.94
N PHE A 32 5.68 14.08 -20.17
CA PHE A 32 6.54 15.14 -20.71
C PHE A 32 7.59 14.61 -21.70
N SER A 33 8.04 13.36 -21.54
CA SER A 33 8.97 12.73 -22.49
C SER A 33 8.35 12.54 -23.86
N PHE A 34 7.05 12.25 -23.96
CA PHE A 34 6.38 11.89 -25.23
C PHE A 34 5.34 12.91 -25.72
N TYR A 35 5.09 13.97 -24.95
CA TYR A 35 4.15 15.04 -25.30
C TYR A 35 4.47 15.69 -26.64
N HIS A 36 5.75 15.83 -26.97
CA HIS A 36 6.22 16.40 -28.23
C HIS A 36 5.93 15.49 -29.45
N THR A 37 5.78 14.18 -29.25
CA THR A 37 5.55 13.22 -30.33
C THR A 37 4.07 13.15 -30.71
N SER A 38 3.21 12.91 -29.74
CA SER A 38 1.76 12.86 -29.93
C SER A 38 1.07 12.91 -28.57
N PHE A 39 0.04 13.74 -28.46
CA PHE A 39 -0.74 13.86 -27.23
C PHE A 39 -1.32 12.51 -26.78
N LEU A 40 -1.89 11.74 -27.72
CA LEU A 40 -2.52 10.45 -27.40
C LEU A 40 -1.48 9.43 -26.92
N PHE A 41 -0.31 9.41 -27.56
CA PHE A 41 0.80 8.56 -27.14
C PHE A 41 1.35 8.96 -25.77
N ALA A 42 1.44 10.26 -25.48
CA ALA A 42 1.87 10.77 -24.18
C ALA A 42 0.94 10.34 -23.05
N VAL A 43 -0.38 10.35 -23.26
CA VAL A 43 -1.37 9.87 -22.28
C VAL A 43 -1.20 8.37 -22.01
N LEU A 44 -1.06 7.56 -23.07
CA LEU A 44 -0.83 6.11 -22.92
C LEU A 44 0.49 5.83 -22.20
N SER A 45 1.55 6.55 -22.53
CA SER A 45 2.84 6.42 -21.88
C SER A 45 2.79 6.85 -20.42
N ALA A 46 2.06 7.92 -20.08
CA ALA A 46 1.82 8.34 -18.71
C ALA A 46 1.15 7.25 -17.88
N LEU A 47 0.12 6.59 -18.43
CA LEU A 47 -0.52 5.44 -17.78
C LEU A 47 0.47 4.30 -17.54
N MET A 48 1.30 3.96 -18.53
CA MET A 48 2.35 2.95 -18.37
C MET A 48 3.39 3.35 -17.32
N GLY A 49 3.73 4.64 -17.25
CA GLY A 49 4.64 5.21 -16.26
C GLY A 49 4.13 5.09 -14.82
N THR A 50 2.82 4.99 -14.60
CA THR A 50 2.26 4.77 -13.25
C THR A 50 2.42 3.34 -12.74
N LEU A 51 2.61 2.36 -13.63
CA LEU A 51 2.53 0.93 -13.28
C LEU A 51 3.51 0.52 -12.18
N PRO A 52 4.79 0.95 -12.17
CA PRO A 52 5.73 0.55 -11.12
C PRO A 52 5.29 1.04 -9.74
N GLY A 53 4.80 2.28 -9.65
CA GLY A 53 4.30 2.86 -8.40
C GLY A 53 3.02 2.17 -7.93
N MET A 54 2.09 1.88 -8.85
CA MET A 54 0.85 1.16 -8.55
C MET A 54 1.11 -0.27 -8.07
N ALA A 55 2.07 -0.97 -8.67
CA ALA A 55 2.49 -2.30 -8.21
C ALA A 55 3.05 -2.24 -6.78
N ALA A 56 3.86 -1.23 -6.46
CA ALA A 56 4.37 -1.03 -5.10
C ALA A 56 3.25 -0.75 -4.08
N ILE A 57 2.25 0.07 -4.45
CA ILE A 57 1.07 0.33 -3.61
C ILE A 57 0.33 -0.98 -3.30
N LEU A 58 0.08 -1.83 -4.31
CA LEU A 58 -0.62 -3.10 -4.12
C LEU A 58 0.12 -4.05 -3.16
N VAL A 59 1.45 -4.16 -3.31
CA VAL A 59 2.28 -4.98 -2.42
C VAL A 59 2.22 -4.46 -0.99
N LEU A 60 2.32 -3.14 -0.80
CA LEU A 60 2.26 -2.53 0.52
C LEU A 60 0.89 -2.71 1.17
N GLU A 61 -0.20 -2.52 0.42
CA GLU A 61 -1.56 -2.73 0.94
C GLU A 61 -1.76 -4.19 1.36
N HIS A 62 -1.26 -5.15 0.56
CA HIS A 62 -1.32 -6.56 0.92
C HIS A 62 -0.60 -6.86 2.24
N ILE A 63 0.58 -6.26 2.45
CA ILE A 63 1.33 -6.40 3.71
C ILE A 63 0.56 -5.79 4.88
N ILE A 64 -0.04 -4.60 4.72
CA ILE A 64 -0.84 -3.93 5.75
C ILE A 64 -2.02 -4.80 6.15
N THR A 65 -2.82 -5.24 5.18
CA THR A 65 -4.00 -6.08 5.41
C THR A 65 -3.61 -7.39 6.09
N GLY A 66 -2.49 -8.01 5.68
CA GLY A 66 -1.99 -9.23 6.31
C GLY A 66 -1.65 -9.05 7.78
N LYS A 67 -1.03 -7.92 8.14
CA LYS A 67 -0.71 -7.59 9.54
C LYS A 67 -1.95 -7.29 10.37
N GLU A 68 -2.92 -6.54 9.82
CA GLU A 68 -4.18 -6.24 10.51
C GLU A 68 -4.94 -7.53 10.81
N ARG A 69 -5.08 -8.42 9.83
CA ARG A 69 -5.73 -9.72 9.99
C ARG A 69 -5.07 -10.58 11.07
N LEU A 70 -3.74 -10.63 11.11
CA LEU A 70 -3.02 -11.36 12.16
C LEU A 70 -3.32 -10.80 13.55
N SER A 71 -3.36 -9.48 13.68
CA SER A 71 -3.66 -8.82 14.97
C SER A 71 -5.11 -9.09 15.42
N GLU A 72 -6.06 -9.13 14.49
CA GLU A 72 -7.45 -9.48 14.78
C GLU A 72 -7.59 -10.94 15.21
N LEU A 73 -6.92 -11.87 14.53
CA LEU A 73 -6.92 -13.29 14.91
C LEU A 73 -6.35 -13.51 16.31
N GLN A 74 -5.29 -12.79 16.68
CA GLN A 74 -4.72 -12.84 18.04
C GLN A 74 -5.74 -12.37 19.08
N LYS A 75 -6.39 -11.23 18.86
CA LYS A 75 -7.44 -10.71 19.74
C LYS A 75 -8.61 -11.68 19.88
N GLN A 76 -9.06 -12.26 18.78
CA GLN A 76 -10.14 -13.26 18.80
C GLN A 76 -9.73 -14.52 19.59
N THR A 77 -8.47 -14.95 19.47
CA THR A 77 -7.94 -16.10 20.21
C THR A 77 -7.87 -15.82 21.72
N GLU A 78 -7.49 -14.60 22.11
CA GLU A 78 -7.45 -14.16 23.50
C GLU A 78 -8.85 -14.11 24.11
N LEU A 79 -9.81 -13.49 23.42
CA LEU A 79 -11.21 -13.46 23.84
C LEU A 79 -11.80 -14.88 23.98
N LEU A 80 -11.46 -15.79 23.06
CA LEU A 80 -11.92 -17.18 23.14
C LEU A 80 -11.37 -17.90 24.39
N LYS A 81 -10.11 -17.63 24.77
CA LYS A 81 -9.52 -18.20 25.99
C LYS A 81 -10.24 -17.69 27.24
N GLU A 82 -10.50 -16.39 27.32
CA GLU A 82 -11.24 -15.79 28.44
C GLU A 82 -12.64 -16.40 28.59
N LEU A 83 -13.36 -16.59 27.49
CA LEU A 83 -14.69 -17.22 27.49
C LEU A 83 -14.66 -18.68 27.96
N VAL A 84 -13.61 -19.42 27.61
CA VAL A 84 -13.41 -20.82 28.05
C VAL A 84 -13.07 -20.88 29.54
N GLU A 85 -12.26 -19.96 30.05
CA GLU A 85 -11.94 -19.89 31.49
C GLU A 85 -13.14 -19.49 32.34
N GLN A 86 -14.00 -18.59 31.85
CA GLN A 86 -15.22 -18.17 32.55
C GLN A 86 -16.33 -19.24 32.60
N ASN A 87 -16.35 -20.16 31.63
CA ASN A 87 -17.32 -21.28 31.59
C ASN A 87 -16.81 -22.55 32.29
N LYS A 88 -15.67 -22.47 32.98
CA LYS A 88 -15.06 -23.57 33.72
C LYS A 88 -15.33 -23.43 35.22
#